data_AF-A0A0Q2QEX4-F1
#
_entry.id   AF-A0A0Q2QEX4-F1
#
_cell.length_a   1.000
_cell.length_b   1.000
_cell.length_c   1.000
_cell.angle_alpha   90.00
_cell.angle_beta   90.00
_cell.angle_gamma   90.00
#
_symmetry.space_group_name_H-M   'P 1'
#
loop_
_entity.id
_entity.type
_entity.pdbx_description
1 polymer ?
#
loop_
_entity_poly.entity_id
_entity_poly.type
_entity_poly.pdbx_seq_one_letter_code
_entity_poly.pdbx_strand_id
1 'polypeptide(L)'
;MVALTAAAVLAGCSTSATVTPPAAQTTHTTVKPPPNTVAPAPPHISPLAKDWKTYGDTVYFGCPTEFSASKSALEDIRPKVLDPNTADLIMPAVPMVAAGETVTGAMCALSNNVGDMKVVYVVATTTPGQAPAAVKATAYLFDLKSSQPLATREVLPPAPELKLAAAKDWRLAPTTTGVAWVNAFTDTHGSPSPPKTTILSNTDLASRWDDPEQARVWQDVLSFQRNPVPGGPLGAELRLPTGEPVYQDNDVATVDAELSDGPDKLVQITHWDSHNPPVMSTAFYDLTSRTLVKFGDTERISGGGLAATLSDGKLFVDGRGSAGSQFGYGVWNLRTQHWDLLTARDEAKKQPISKLAFFGDHLYITNSAGTHSVLALPETNPVATNWTDRPFGRISGWTLVCSGETAPEQKGDCREILLVRDTDGRYPGPWF
;
A
#
# COMPACT_ATOMS: atom_id res chain seq x y z
N MET A 1 -30.44 61.75 28.14
CA MET A 1 -30.04 61.51 29.54
C MET A 1 -28.55 61.72 29.63
N VAL A 2 -28.15 62.71 30.44
CA VAL A 2 -26.86 63.01 31.09
C VAL A 2 -25.54 62.45 30.53
N ALA A 3 -24.59 63.39 30.37
CA ALA A 3 -23.20 63.30 29.94
C ALA A 3 -22.27 62.51 30.88
N LEU A 4 -21.11 62.08 30.35
CA LEU A 4 -19.86 62.08 31.13
C LEU A 4 -18.63 62.20 30.22
N THR A 5 -17.96 63.34 30.32
CA THR A 5 -16.61 63.65 29.87
C THR A 5 -15.61 63.22 30.94
N ALA A 6 -14.48 62.66 30.54
CA ALA A 6 -13.28 62.58 31.39
C ALA A 6 -12.04 62.81 30.52
N ALA A 7 -11.39 63.95 30.76
CA ALA A 7 -10.05 64.26 30.32
C ALA A 7 -9.11 64.14 31.53
N ALA A 8 -7.92 63.58 31.34
CA ALA A 8 -6.79 63.73 32.25
C ALA A 8 -5.51 63.94 31.44
N VAL A 9 -4.79 64.98 31.83
CA VAL A 9 -3.57 65.57 31.23
C VAL A 9 -2.36 65.22 32.11
N LEU A 10 -1.15 65.40 31.55
CA LEU A 10 0.19 65.58 32.15
C LEU A 10 1.13 64.38 31.89
N ALA A 11 2.41 64.52 31.55
CA ALA A 11 3.31 65.64 31.26
C ALA A 11 4.53 65.08 30.49
N GLY A 12 5.25 65.96 29.79
CA GLY A 12 6.32 65.59 28.86
C GLY A 12 7.66 65.20 29.48
N CYS A 13 8.51 64.63 28.63
CA CYS A 13 9.95 64.75 28.71
C CYS A 13 10.53 64.64 27.30
N SER A 14 11.00 65.77 26.79
CA SER A 14 11.77 65.92 25.57
C SER A 14 13.21 65.48 25.81
N THR A 15 13.73 64.56 25.01
CA THR A 15 15.18 64.43 24.78
C THR A 15 15.45 64.19 23.30
N SER A 16 16.35 65.02 22.81
CA SER A 16 16.82 65.11 21.43
C SER A 16 17.65 63.88 21.06
N ALA A 17 17.36 63.27 19.90
CA ALA A 17 18.29 62.40 19.22
C ALA A 17 18.40 62.79 17.75
N THR A 18 19.63 63.06 17.37
CA THR A 18 20.12 63.70 16.15
C THR A 18 19.81 62.86 14.91
N VAL A 19 19.27 63.50 13.88
CA VAL A 19 19.03 62.91 12.56
C VAL A 19 20.34 62.93 11.77
N THR A 20 20.93 61.76 11.54
CA THR A 20 22.02 61.59 10.56
C THR A 20 21.46 61.53 9.13
N PRO A 21 22.06 62.25 8.16
CA PRO A 21 21.70 62.10 6.75
C PRO A 21 22.06 60.69 6.23
N PRO A 22 21.31 60.14 5.26
CA PRO A 22 21.60 58.83 4.70
C PRO A 22 22.95 58.87 3.97
N ALA A 23 23.89 58.03 4.44
CA ALA A 23 25.17 57.81 3.80
C ALA A 23 24.97 57.12 2.44
N ALA A 24 25.86 57.46 1.50
CA ALA A 24 25.83 57.11 0.10
C ALA A 24 25.67 55.60 -0.18
N GLN A 25 25.01 55.31 -1.31
CA GLN A 25 24.86 53.99 -1.91
C GLN A 25 26.22 53.27 -2.01
N THR A 26 26.37 52.17 -1.28
CA THR A 26 27.36 51.15 -1.61
C THR A 26 26.80 50.28 -2.72
N THR A 27 27.41 50.37 -3.89
CA THR A 27 27.21 49.44 -5.01
C THR A 27 27.58 48.04 -4.53
N HIS A 28 26.59 47.22 -4.19
CA HIS A 28 26.82 45.78 -4.10
C HIS A 28 26.93 45.25 -5.52
N THR A 29 28.17 45.04 -5.94
CA THR A 29 28.50 44.16 -7.06
C THR A 29 27.67 42.88 -6.95
N THR A 30 26.87 42.61 -7.98
CA THR A 30 26.27 41.30 -8.25
C THR A 30 27.39 40.29 -8.49
N VAL A 31 27.95 39.77 -7.39
CA VAL A 31 28.72 38.54 -7.45
C VAL A 31 27.72 37.44 -7.76
N LYS A 32 27.75 36.97 -9.01
CA LYS A 32 27.08 35.75 -9.46
C LYS A 32 27.31 34.66 -8.39
N PRO A 33 26.25 34.01 -7.87
CA PRO A 33 26.44 32.88 -6.97
C PRO A 33 27.40 31.88 -7.63
N PRO A 34 28.35 31.28 -6.88
CA PRO A 34 29.13 30.18 -7.41
C PRO A 34 28.16 29.13 -7.98
N PRO A 35 28.52 28.46 -9.09
CA PRO A 35 27.66 27.43 -9.67
C PRO A 35 27.29 26.44 -8.57
N ASN A 36 25.99 26.18 -8.41
CA ASN A 36 25.45 25.19 -7.49
C ASN A 36 26.37 23.97 -7.49
N THR A 37 27.06 23.73 -6.38
CA THR A 37 27.63 22.42 -6.13
C THR A 37 26.46 21.47 -6.15
N VAL A 38 26.29 20.75 -7.25
CA VAL A 38 25.31 19.68 -7.40
C VAL A 38 25.52 18.78 -6.20
N ALA A 39 24.53 18.73 -5.30
CA ALA A 39 24.58 17.83 -4.16
C ALA A 39 24.80 16.41 -4.71
N PRO A 40 25.67 15.60 -4.08
CA PRO A 40 25.87 14.23 -4.53
C PRO A 40 24.53 13.50 -4.57
N ALA A 41 24.32 12.72 -5.64
CA ALA A 41 23.08 11.97 -5.81
C ALA A 41 22.80 11.15 -4.55
N PRO A 42 21.54 11.11 -4.07
CA PRO A 42 21.22 10.36 -2.87
C PRO A 42 21.63 8.88 -3.02
N PRO A 43 22.13 8.25 -1.94
CA PRO A 43 22.47 6.84 -1.99
C PRO A 43 21.22 6.03 -2.31
N HIS A 44 21.36 5.09 -3.24
CA HIS A 44 20.27 4.24 -3.69
C HIS A 44 20.71 2.79 -3.80
N ILE A 45 19.75 1.88 -3.70
CA ILE A 45 19.93 0.47 -4.04
C ILE A 45 19.53 0.29 -5.50
N SER A 46 20.43 -0.35 -6.25
CA SER A 46 20.30 -0.75 -7.66
C SER A 46 18.99 -1.49 -7.95
N PRO A 47 18.53 -1.57 -9.21
CA PRO A 47 17.15 -1.90 -9.54
C PRO A 47 16.66 -3.19 -8.88
N LEU A 48 15.46 -3.11 -8.31
CA LEU A 48 14.80 -4.26 -7.72
C LEU A 48 14.52 -5.32 -8.80
N ALA A 49 14.51 -6.59 -8.38
CA ALA A 49 14.15 -7.72 -9.23
C ALA A 49 12.70 -7.56 -9.75
N LYS A 50 12.41 -8.07 -10.95
CA LYS A 50 11.11 -7.89 -11.61
C LYS A 50 9.89 -8.37 -10.79
N ASP A 51 10.08 -9.32 -9.89
CA ASP A 51 9.06 -9.94 -9.04
C ASP A 51 9.00 -9.36 -7.62
N TRP A 52 9.57 -8.18 -7.40
CA TRP A 52 9.53 -7.49 -6.11
C TRP A 52 8.10 -7.18 -5.64
N LYS A 53 7.93 -7.15 -4.32
CA LYS A 53 6.70 -6.84 -3.61
C LYS A 53 7.03 -6.00 -2.38
N THR A 54 6.04 -5.29 -1.85
CA THR A 54 6.10 -4.62 -0.55
C THR A 54 5.27 -5.35 0.49
N TYR A 55 5.75 -5.33 1.73
CA TYR A 55 5.02 -5.79 2.90
C TYR A 55 5.70 -5.25 4.16
N GLY A 56 4.93 -4.79 5.13
CA GLY A 56 5.43 -4.35 6.44
C GLY A 56 6.59 -3.36 6.31
N ASP A 57 6.42 -2.30 5.52
CA ASP A 57 7.43 -1.25 5.28
C ASP A 57 8.81 -1.75 4.83
N THR A 58 8.85 -2.90 4.15
CA THR A 58 10.03 -3.43 3.45
C THR A 58 9.68 -3.96 2.06
N VAL A 59 10.72 -4.22 1.27
CA VAL A 59 10.62 -4.90 -0.03
C VAL A 59 11.14 -6.32 0.07
N TYR A 60 10.54 -7.22 -0.71
CA TYR A 60 11.01 -8.58 -0.83
C TYR A 60 10.72 -9.16 -2.22
N PHE A 61 11.45 -10.23 -2.58
CA PHE A 61 11.27 -10.97 -3.82
C PHE A 61 11.73 -12.42 -3.66
N GLY A 62 11.52 -13.27 -4.67
CA GLY A 62 11.85 -14.70 -4.59
C GLY A 62 10.95 -15.49 -3.63
N CYS A 63 9.78 -14.94 -3.31
CA CYS A 63 8.77 -15.57 -2.45
C CYS A 63 7.40 -15.62 -3.16
N PRO A 64 7.08 -16.74 -3.83
CA PRO A 64 5.85 -16.87 -4.58
C PRO A 64 4.67 -17.10 -3.63
N THR A 65 3.70 -16.20 -3.73
CA THR A 65 2.42 -16.27 -2.99
C THR A 65 1.46 -17.27 -3.63
N GLU A 66 1.69 -17.66 -4.88
CA GLU A 66 0.97 -18.76 -5.54
C GLU A 66 1.80 -20.04 -5.48
N PHE A 67 1.10 -21.18 -5.48
CA PHE A 67 1.76 -22.48 -5.42
C PHE A 67 2.66 -22.74 -6.63
N SER A 68 3.95 -22.90 -6.37
CA SER A 68 4.96 -23.24 -7.38
C SER A 68 5.08 -24.76 -7.48
N ALA A 69 4.36 -25.35 -8.45
CA ALA A 69 4.35 -26.79 -8.68
C ALA A 69 5.65 -27.27 -9.34
N SER A 70 6.64 -27.66 -8.52
CA SER A 70 7.90 -28.25 -8.98
C SER A 70 8.53 -29.11 -7.89
N LYS A 71 9.27 -30.14 -8.30
CA LYS A 71 10.16 -30.89 -7.40
C LYS A 71 11.33 -30.04 -6.90
N SER A 72 11.71 -29.02 -7.68
CA SER A 72 12.75 -28.04 -7.36
C SER A 72 12.22 -26.81 -6.61
N ALA A 73 10.97 -26.82 -6.16
CA ALA A 73 10.34 -25.60 -5.64
C ALA A 73 11.10 -25.02 -4.43
N LEU A 74 11.70 -25.87 -3.60
CA LEU A 74 12.52 -25.41 -2.47
C LEU A 74 13.91 -24.93 -2.88
N GLU A 75 14.37 -25.20 -4.10
CA GLU A 75 15.57 -24.63 -4.69
C GLU A 75 15.29 -23.28 -5.35
N ASP A 76 14.10 -23.13 -5.95
CA ASP A 76 13.68 -21.94 -6.68
C ASP A 76 13.17 -20.84 -5.75
N ILE A 77 12.52 -21.22 -4.63
CA ILE A 77 12.08 -20.27 -3.60
C ILE A 77 13.29 -19.80 -2.82
N ARG A 78 13.70 -18.55 -3.06
CA ARG A 78 14.85 -17.89 -2.42
C ARG A 78 14.43 -16.50 -1.97
N PRO A 79 13.68 -16.39 -0.86
CA PRO A 79 13.23 -15.10 -0.37
C PRO A 79 14.44 -14.21 -0.09
N LYS A 80 14.36 -12.98 -0.57
CA LYS A 80 15.29 -11.90 -0.26
C LYS A 80 14.48 -10.76 0.30
N VAL A 81 14.75 -10.38 1.53
CA VAL A 81 14.03 -9.32 2.26
C VAL A 81 15.03 -8.23 2.56
N LEU A 82 14.69 -6.99 2.23
CA LEU A 82 15.55 -5.86 2.58
C LEU A 82 15.50 -5.59 4.09
N ASP A 83 16.66 -5.47 4.72
CA ASP A 83 16.78 -4.82 6.04
C ASP A 83 16.87 -3.30 5.81
N PRO A 84 15.83 -2.51 6.15
CA PRO A 84 15.86 -1.07 5.93
C PRO A 84 16.95 -0.36 6.75
N ASN A 85 17.45 -0.97 7.84
CA ASN A 85 18.45 -0.34 8.70
C ASN A 85 19.86 -0.48 8.13
N THR A 86 20.20 -1.65 7.58
CA THR A 86 21.54 -1.93 7.05
C THR A 86 21.64 -1.77 5.54
N ALA A 87 20.51 -1.69 4.84
CA ALA A 87 20.41 -1.74 3.37
C ALA A 87 20.84 -3.09 2.76
N ASP A 88 20.99 -4.14 3.58
CA ASP A 88 21.35 -5.48 3.10
C ASP A 88 20.12 -6.30 2.75
N LEU A 89 20.29 -7.24 1.82
CA LEU A 89 19.29 -8.27 1.55
C LEU A 89 19.52 -9.46 2.49
N ILE A 90 18.60 -9.65 3.44
CA ILE A 90 18.55 -10.85 4.26
C ILE A 90 17.99 -11.99 3.41
N MET A 91 18.64 -13.15 3.48
CA MET A 91 18.23 -14.38 2.82
C MET A 91 17.82 -15.40 3.89
N PRO A 92 16.52 -15.51 4.23
CA PRO A 92 16.04 -16.48 5.19
C PRO A 92 16.37 -17.91 4.75
N ALA A 93 16.57 -18.79 5.72
CA ALA A 93 16.73 -20.20 5.44
C ALA A 93 15.46 -20.78 4.79
N VAL A 94 15.65 -21.84 4.01
CA VAL A 94 14.57 -22.60 3.37
C VAL A 94 14.34 -23.93 4.12
N PRO A 95 13.11 -24.44 4.14
CA PRO A 95 12.80 -25.70 4.81
C PRO A 95 13.64 -26.89 4.33
N MET A 96 13.99 -27.78 5.25
CA MET A 96 14.49 -29.11 4.92
C MET A 96 13.34 -30.11 5.07
N VAL A 97 13.04 -30.85 4.00
CA VAL A 97 11.97 -31.85 3.99
C VAL A 97 12.46 -33.15 4.61
N ALA A 98 11.55 -33.86 5.30
CA ALA A 98 11.86 -35.12 5.95
C ALA A 98 12.39 -36.18 4.95
N ALA A 99 13.30 -37.02 5.42
CA ALA A 99 13.83 -38.13 4.62
C ALA A 99 12.68 -39.05 4.17
N GLY A 100 12.69 -39.43 2.88
CA GLY A 100 11.67 -40.30 2.29
C GLY A 100 10.45 -39.57 1.71
N GLU A 101 10.36 -38.24 1.84
CA GLU A 101 9.32 -37.43 1.19
C GLU A 101 9.85 -36.79 -0.10
N THR A 102 8.99 -36.68 -1.12
CA THR A 102 9.31 -35.97 -2.37
C THR A 102 8.51 -34.67 -2.45
N VAL A 103 9.19 -33.53 -2.64
CA VAL A 103 8.55 -32.22 -2.86
C VAL A 103 7.76 -32.25 -4.17
N THR A 104 6.54 -31.76 -4.13
CA THR A 104 5.69 -31.56 -5.32
C THR A 104 5.43 -30.09 -5.62
N GLY A 105 5.68 -29.22 -4.64
CA GLY A 105 5.71 -27.78 -4.81
C GLY A 105 5.71 -27.05 -3.47
N ALA A 106 5.81 -25.73 -3.54
CA ALA A 106 5.81 -24.88 -2.35
C ALA A 106 5.34 -23.47 -2.68
N MET A 107 5.02 -22.72 -1.63
CA MET A 107 4.73 -21.28 -1.66
C MET A 107 5.24 -20.64 -0.37
N CYS A 108 5.39 -19.32 -0.37
CA CYS A 108 5.70 -18.60 0.86
C CYS A 108 5.05 -17.22 0.92
N ALA A 109 5.00 -16.69 2.13
CA ALA A 109 4.58 -15.34 2.42
C ALA A 109 5.37 -14.81 3.63
N LEU A 110 5.52 -13.49 3.67
CA LEU A 110 5.98 -12.83 4.89
C LEU A 110 4.84 -12.74 5.91
N SER A 111 5.20 -12.51 7.16
CA SER A 111 4.25 -12.31 8.25
C SER A 111 4.86 -11.40 9.32
N ASN A 112 3.98 -10.81 10.14
CA ASN A 112 4.35 -9.89 11.21
C ASN A 112 4.85 -8.52 10.68
N ASN A 113 5.44 -7.72 11.55
CA ASN A 113 5.90 -6.36 11.21
C ASN A 113 7.41 -6.32 10.94
N VAL A 114 7.91 -5.23 10.36
CA VAL A 114 9.33 -5.06 9.95
C VAL A 114 10.35 -5.39 11.05
N GLY A 115 10.02 -5.11 12.31
CA GLY A 115 10.91 -5.33 13.46
C GLY A 115 11.02 -6.79 13.92
N ASP A 116 10.09 -7.65 13.52
CA ASP A 116 10.03 -9.08 13.89
C ASP A 116 9.48 -9.93 12.74
N MET A 117 9.92 -9.59 11.53
CA MET A 117 9.43 -10.19 10.29
C MET A 117 9.71 -11.69 10.28
N LYS A 118 8.72 -12.48 9.85
CA LYS A 118 8.85 -13.93 9.67
C LYS A 118 8.58 -14.32 8.23
N VAL A 119 9.11 -15.47 7.83
CA VAL A 119 8.75 -16.13 6.56
C VAL A 119 8.01 -17.42 6.89
N VAL A 120 6.82 -17.58 6.30
CA VAL A 120 6.08 -18.85 6.33
C VAL A 120 6.19 -19.52 4.98
N TYR A 121 6.62 -20.77 4.99
CA TYR A 121 6.59 -21.66 3.82
C TYR A 121 5.49 -22.68 3.99
N VAL A 122 4.75 -22.99 2.93
CA VAL A 122 3.88 -24.16 2.87
C VAL A 122 4.42 -25.06 1.76
N VAL A 123 4.81 -26.27 2.14
CA VAL A 123 5.44 -27.26 1.24
C VAL A 123 4.51 -28.44 1.08
N ALA A 124 4.23 -28.81 -0.16
CA ALA A 124 3.52 -30.03 -0.48
C ALA A 124 4.51 -31.16 -0.76
N THR A 125 4.30 -32.32 -0.14
CA THR A 125 5.11 -33.51 -0.34
C THR A 125 4.24 -34.74 -0.60
N THR A 126 4.85 -35.77 -1.17
CA THR A 126 4.26 -37.11 -1.30
C THR A 126 5.25 -38.17 -0.81
N THR A 127 4.71 -39.23 -0.21
CA THR A 127 5.51 -40.39 0.20
C THR A 127 5.52 -41.42 -0.94
N PRO A 128 6.70 -41.80 -1.47
CA PRO A 128 6.81 -42.84 -2.48
C PRO A 128 6.25 -44.19 -1.96
N GLY A 129 5.42 -44.85 -2.76
CA GLY A 129 4.96 -46.23 -2.48
C GLY A 129 3.63 -46.37 -1.73
N GLN A 130 3.02 -45.28 -1.24
CA GLN A 130 1.61 -45.30 -0.83
C GLN A 130 0.73 -44.95 -2.04
N ALA A 131 -0.14 -45.87 -2.44
CA ALA A 131 -1.14 -45.64 -3.48
C ALA A 131 -2.55 -45.61 -2.84
N PRO A 132 -3.35 -44.55 -3.04
CA PRO A 132 -3.01 -43.31 -3.74
C PRO A 132 -1.99 -42.47 -2.96
N ALA A 133 -1.09 -41.78 -3.67
CA ALA A 133 -0.11 -40.89 -3.05
C ALA A 133 -0.82 -39.70 -2.41
N ALA A 134 -0.99 -39.73 -1.08
CA ALA A 134 -1.60 -38.64 -0.35
C ALA A 134 -0.64 -37.44 -0.35
N VAL A 135 -1.16 -36.28 -0.77
CA VAL A 135 -0.44 -35.02 -0.64
C VAL A 135 -0.44 -34.62 0.82
N LYS A 136 0.74 -34.44 1.38
CA LYS A 136 0.95 -33.87 2.71
C LYS A 136 1.33 -32.41 2.56
N ALA A 137 0.74 -31.53 3.38
CA ALA A 137 1.12 -30.12 3.43
C ALA A 137 1.78 -29.82 4.78
N THR A 138 3.00 -29.31 4.74
CA THR A 138 3.74 -28.92 5.95
C THR A 138 4.05 -27.43 5.89
N ALA A 139 3.62 -26.71 6.92
CA ALA A 139 3.96 -25.31 7.12
C ALA A 139 5.23 -25.19 7.97
N TYR A 140 6.10 -24.24 7.62
CA TYR A 140 7.33 -23.94 8.34
C TYR A 140 7.41 -22.43 8.58
N LEU A 141 7.76 -22.03 9.80
CA LEU A 141 7.92 -20.64 10.20
C LEU A 141 9.40 -20.39 10.48
N PHE A 142 9.97 -19.39 9.81
CA PHE A 142 11.36 -18.98 10.03
C PHE A 142 11.42 -17.53 10.50
N ASP A 143 12.29 -17.27 11.46
CA ASP A 143 12.85 -15.93 11.62
C ASP A 143 13.79 -15.61 10.45
N LEU A 144 13.88 -14.35 10.02
CA LEU A 144 14.75 -13.98 8.89
C LEU A 144 16.22 -14.35 9.11
N LYS A 145 16.68 -14.43 10.37
CA LYS A 145 18.08 -14.69 10.72
C LYS A 145 18.32 -16.11 11.25
N SER A 146 17.27 -16.92 11.40
CA SER A 146 17.39 -18.29 11.88
C SER A 146 17.73 -19.26 10.76
N SER A 147 18.60 -20.23 11.06
CA SER A 147 18.89 -21.37 10.17
C SER A 147 17.94 -22.55 10.36
N GLN A 148 17.10 -22.52 11.40
CA GLN A 148 16.14 -23.57 11.74
C GLN A 148 14.72 -22.98 11.85
N PRO A 149 13.67 -23.78 11.54
CA PRO A 149 12.31 -23.31 11.72
C PRO A 149 12.01 -23.08 13.20
N LEU A 150 11.37 -21.94 13.51
CA LEU A 150 10.81 -21.65 14.82
C LEU A 150 9.64 -22.58 15.15
N ALA A 151 8.84 -22.90 14.13
CA ALA A 151 7.74 -23.84 14.21
C ALA A 151 7.64 -24.64 12.90
N THR A 152 7.25 -25.90 13.02
CA THR A 152 6.94 -26.77 11.90
C THR A 152 5.64 -27.48 12.22
N ARG A 153 4.69 -27.46 11.30
CA ARG A 153 3.37 -28.06 11.51
C ARG A 153 2.86 -28.71 10.24
N GLU A 154 2.52 -29.98 10.34
CA GLU A 154 1.67 -30.61 9.33
C GLU A 154 0.28 -29.97 9.40
N VAL A 155 -0.19 -29.45 8.28
CA VAL A 155 -1.48 -28.78 8.23
C VAL A 155 -2.54 -29.80 7.87
N LEU A 156 -3.32 -30.16 8.88
CA LEU A 156 -4.42 -31.10 8.78
C LEU A 156 -5.72 -30.34 8.49
N PRO A 157 -6.67 -30.98 7.78
CA PRO A 157 -8.02 -30.45 7.66
C PRO A 157 -8.63 -30.17 9.04
N PRO A 158 -9.33 -29.04 9.22
CA PRO A 158 -9.87 -28.66 10.53
C PRO A 158 -11.04 -29.56 10.97
N ALA A 159 -11.64 -30.30 10.02
CA ALA A 159 -12.71 -31.26 10.29
C ALA A 159 -12.54 -32.54 9.43
N PRO A 160 -13.01 -33.72 9.89
CA PRO A 160 -12.81 -35.00 9.21
C PRO A 160 -13.41 -35.11 7.79
N GLU A 161 -14.48 -34.35 7.52
CA GLU A 161 -15.17 -34.24 6.23
C GLU A 161 -14.42 -33.34 5.22
N LEU A 162 -13.33 -32.71 5.66
CA LEU A 162 -12.52 -31.85 4.81
C LEU A 162 -11.25 -32.56 4.39
N LYS A 163 -10.79 -32.23 3.19
CA LYS A 163 -9.46 -32.60 2.69
C LYS A 163 -8.74 -31.37 2.16
N LEU A 164 -7.43 -31.49 2.01
CA LEU A 164 -6.65 -30.50 1.29
C LEU A 164 -7.20 -30.32 -0.13
N ALA A 165 -7.38 -29.06 -0.54
CA ALA A 165 -7.74 -28.74 -1.93
C ALA A 165 -6.58 -29.05 -2.87
N ALA A 166 -6.82 -28.95 -4.19
CA ALA A 166 -5.76 -29.15 -5.16
C ALA A 166 -4.66 -28.09 -4.99
N ALA A 167 -3.41 -28.53 -4.78
CA ALA A 167 -2.30 -27.64 -4.45
C ALA A 167 -2.07 -26.52 -5.47
N LYS A 168 -2.33 -26.78 -6.76
CA LYS A 168 -2.24 -25.79 -7.84
C LYS A 168 -3.10 -24.54 -7.64
N ASP A 169 -4.16 -24.63 -6.82
CA ASP A 169 -5.11 -23.55 -6.57
C ASP A 169 -4.82 -22.83 -5.24
N TRP A 170 -3.83 -23.29 -4.46
CA TRP A 170 -3.43 -22.69 -3.19
C TRP A 170 -2.74 -21.35 -3.40
N ARG A 171 -3.03 -20.43 -2.48
CA ARG A 171 -2.31 -19.18 -2.34
C ARG A 171 -2.01 -18.89 -0.88
N LEU A 172 -0.86 -18.29 -0.63
CA LEU A 172 -0.45 -17.82 0.68
C LEU A 172 -0.27 -16.31 0.61
N ALA A 173 -1.03 -15.59 1.43
CA ALA A 173 -0.98 -14.13 1.48
C ALA A 173 -0.48 -13.65 2.85
N PRO A 174 0.35 -12.60 2.88
CA PRO A 174 0.97 -12.12 4.11
C PRO A 174 -0.02 -11.30 4.94
N THR A 175 -0.03 -11.47 6.27
CA THR A 175 -0.86 -10.69 7.20
C THR A 175 -0.09 -10.35 8.49
N THR A 176 -0.48 -9.31 9.21
CA THR A 176 0.25 -8.85 10.41
C THR A 176 0.26 -9.84 11.58
N THR A 177 -0.65 -10.82 11.62
CA THR A 177 -0.79 -11.78 12.73
C THR A 177 -0.60 -13.24 12.33
N GLY A 178 -0.13 -13.48 11.10
CA GLY A 178 -0.10 -14.80 10.50
C GLY A 178 0.08 -14.78 8.99
N VAL A 179 -0.41 -15.83 8.35
CA VAL A 179 -0.58 -15.88 6.90
C VAL A 179 -1.96 -16.42 6.57
N ALA A 180 -2.57 -15.86 5.53
CA ALA A 180 -3.82 -16.37 5.00
C ALA A 180 -3.54 -17.43 3.94
N TRP A 181 -3.91 -18.67 4.22
CA TRP A 181 -3.93 -19.74 3.23
C TRP A 181 -5.29 -19.77 2.55
N VAL A 182 -5.31 -19.29 1.31
CA VAL A 182 -6.47 -19.24 0.45
C VAL A 182 -6.54 -20.50 -0.43
N ASN A 183 -7.76 -21.01 -0.60
CA ASN A 183 -8.13 -22.32 -1.13
C ASN A 183 -7.46 -23.50 -0.40
N ALA A 184 -7.35 -23.46 0.93
CA ALA A 184 -6.67 -24.50 1.70
C ALA A 184 -7.39 -25.86 1.63
N PHE A 185 -8.72 -25.86 1.85
CA PHE A 185 -9.49 -27.08 2.02
C PHE A 185 -10.70 -27.15 1.08
N THR A 186 -11.18 -28.37 0.87
CA THR A 186 -12.41 -28.68 0.13
C THR A 186 -13.16 -29.83 0.81
N ASP A 187 -14.47 -29.90 0.61
CA ASP A 187 -15.30 -30.99 1.13
C ASP A 187 -14.96 -32.33 0.45
N THR A 188 -15.00 -33.43 1.20
CA THR A 188 -14.88 -34.80 0.69
C THR A 188 -16.20 -35.33 0.12
N HIS A 189 -17.33 -34.76 0.50
CA HIS A 189 -18.70 -35.08 0.12
C HIS A 189 -19.42 -33.85 -0.46
N GLY A 190 -20.58 -34.04 -1.10
CA GLY A 190 -21.34 -32.90 -1.63
C GLY A 190 -21.78 -31.92 -0.53
N SER A 191 -22.01 -30.67 -0.92
CA SER A 191 -22.16 -29.44 -0.08
C SER A 191 -22.69 -29.64 1.34
N PRO A 192 -21.85 -29.46 2.38
CA PRO A 192 -21.59 -28.15 3.02
C PRO A 192 -20.31 -27.44 2.52
N SER A 193 -20.21 -26.13 2.79
CA SER A 193 -19.15 -25.26 2.23
C SER A 193 -17.84 -25.40 3.01
N PRO A 194 -16.74 -25.87 2.40
CA PRO A 194 -15.45 -26.02 3.07
C PRO A 194 -14.78 -24.67 3.32
N PRO A 195 -13.86 -24.56 4.30
CA PRO A 195 -13.06 -23.38 4.51
C PRO A 195 -12.15 -23.14 3.31
N LYS A 196 -12.44 -22.07 2.57
CA LYS A 196 -11.61 -21.59 1.46
C LYS A 196 -10.51 -20.68 1.97
N THR A 197 -10.64 -20.04 3.13
CA THR A 197 -9.57 -19.23 3.71
C THR A 197 -9.27 -19.71 5.12
N THR A 198 -8.01 -19.92 5.44
CA THR A 198 -7.56 -20.30 6.79
C THR A 198 -6.41 -19.42 7.21
N ILE A 199 -6.47 -18.84 8.41
CA ILE A 199 -5.36 -18.06 8.96
C ILE A 199 -4.47 -18.95 9.81
N LEU A 200 -3.21 -19.10 9.42
CA LEU A 200 -2.18 -19.75 10.22
C LEU A 200 -1.47 -18.72 11.10
N SER A 201 -1.33 -19.01 12.40
CA SER A 201 -0.64 -18.14 13.35
C SER A 201 0.84 -17.98 13.03
N ASN A 202 1.38 -16.78 13.24
CA ASN A 202 2.82 -16.49 13.14
C ASN A 202 3.64 -16.93 14.36
N THR A 203 3.05 -17.69 15.29
CA THR A 203 3.74 -18.22 16.49
C THR A 203 4.03 -19.71 16.38
N ASP A 204 3.02 -20.51 16.04
CA ASP A 204 3.05 -21.98 16.09
C ASP A 204 2.38 -22.62 14.87
N LEU A 205 2.01 -21.80 13.87
CA LEU A 205 1.32 -22.21 12.64
C LEU A 205 -0.04 -22.88 12.87
N ALA A 206 -0.63 -22.76 14.07
CA ALA A 206 -1.98 -23.23 14.32
C ALA A 206 -2.99 -22.46 13.47
N SER A 207 -4.05 -23.14 13.01
CA SER A 207 -5.23 -22.45 12.48
C SER A 207 -5.81 -21.57 13.59
N ARG A 208 -5.92 -20.26 13.34
CA ARG A 208 -6.53 -19.30 14.27
C ARG A 208 -8.04 -19.22 14.03
N TRP A 209 -8.42 -19.15 12.76
CA TRP A 209 -9.79 -19.13 12.29
C TRP A 209 -9.81 -19.43 10.80
N ASP A 210 -11.00 -19.76 10.31
CA ASP A 210 -11.25 -20.09 8.92
C ASP A 210 -12.56 -19.48 8.43
N ASP A 211 -12.69 -19.41 7.10
CA ASP A 211 -13.86 -18.87 6.43
C ASP A 211 -14.25 -19.74 5.23
N PRO A 212 -15.55 -20.04 5.04
CA PRO A 212 -16.02 -20.78 3.87
C PRO A 212 -15.86 -20.02 2.55
N GLU A 213 -15.60 -18.71 2.59
CA GLU A 213 -15.39 -17.90 1.39
C GLU A 213 -13.92 -17.60 1.09
N GLN A 214 -13.65 -17.39 -0.18
CA GLN A 214 -12.33 -17.01 -0.65
C GLN A 214 -12.10 -15.53 -0.33
N ALA A 215 -11.08 -15.24 0.47
CA ALA A 215 -10.72 -13.86 0.78
C ALA A 215 -9.92 -13.22 -0.37
N ARG A 216 -10.11 -11.91 -0.56
CA ARG A 216 -9.05 -11.04 -1.06
C ARG A 216 -8.27 -10.51 0.14
N VAL A 217 -6.96 -10.69 0.15
CA VAL A 217 -6.12 -10.49 1.34
C VAL A 217 -5.12 -9.38 1.10
N TRP A 218 -5.06 -8.45 2.05
CA TRP A 218 -4.00 -7.47 2.23
C TRP A 218 -3.36 -7.65 3.61
N GLN A 219 -2.41 -6.77 3.97
CA GLN A 219 -1.61 -6.92 5.17
C GLN A 219 -2.46 -6.81 6.44
N ASP A 220 -3.39 -5.85 6.47
CA ASP A 220 -4.17 -5.48 7.66
C ASP A 220 -5.68 -5.77 7.51
N VAL A 221 -6.12 -6.17 6.33
CA VAL A 221 -7.54 -6.49 6.08
C VAL A 221 -7.73 -7.64 5.10
N LEU A 222 -8.80 -8.40 5.34
CA LEU A 222 -9.34 -9.41 4.44
C LEU A 222 -10.74 -8.99 4.00
N SER A 223 -11.03 -9.11 2.71
CA SER A 223 -12.36 -8.89 2.15
C SER A 223 -12.98 -10.21 1.73
N PHE A 224 -14.20 -10.46 2.18
CA PHE A 224 -15.03 -11.59 1.79
C PHE A 224 -16.26 -11.07 1.04
N GLN A 225 -16.57 -11.67 -0.12
CA GLN A 225 -17.86 -11.44 -0.76
C GLN A 225 -18.93 -12.16 0.05
N ARG A 226 -19.99 -11.45 0.44
CA ARG A 226 -21.06 -11.99 1.28
C ARG A 226 -22.40 -11.74 0.63
N ASN A 227 -23.31 -12.72 0.78
CA ASN A 227 -24.73 -12.48 0.61
C ASN A 227 -25.44 -12.57 1.97
N PRO A 228 -25.63 -11.46 2.69
CA PRO A 228 -26.29 -11.51 3.99
C PRO A 228 -27.82 -11.65 3.87
N VAL A 229 -28.40 -11.44 2.68
CA VAL A 229 -29.84 -11.59 2.44
C VAL A 229 -30.06 -12.63 1.34
N PRO A 230 -30.70 -13.78 1.62
CA PRO A 230 -31.00 -14.78 0.59
C PRO A 230 -31.72 -14.15 -0.62
N GLY A 231 -31.07 -14.15 -1.79
CA GLY A 231 -31.59 -13.54 -3.02
C GLY A 231 -31.26 -12.05 -3.24
N GLY A 232 -30.54 -11.41 -2.32
CA GLY A 232 -30.01 -10.05 -2.47
C GLY A 232 -28.70 -9.99 -3.27
N PRO A 233 -28.24 -8.78 -3.65
CA PRO A 233 -26.94 -8.57 -4.27
C PRO A 233 -25.82 -8.98 -3.30
N LEU A 234 -24.70 -9.45 -3.88
CA LEU A 234 -23.48 -9.74 -3.12
C LEU A 234 -22.87 -8.41 -2.66
N GLY A 235 -22.70 -8.26 -1.36
CA GLY A 235 -21.91 -7.21 -0.73
C GLY A 235 -20.54 -7.71 -0.31
N ALA A 236 -19.91 -7.00 0.62
CA ALA A 236 -18.63 -7.39 1.19
C ALA A 236 -18.60 -7.24 2.71
N GLU A 237 -17.81 -8.11 3.34
CA GLU A 237 -17.42 -8.01 4.75
C GLU A 237 -15.90 -7.89 4.83
N LEU A 238 -15.43 -6.88 5.55
CA LEU A 238 -14.04 -6.70 5.91
C LEU A 238 -13.77 -7.28 7.29
N ARG A 239 -12.71 -8.08 7.40
CA ARG A 239 -12.20 -8.61 8.67
C ARG A 239 -10.74 -8.27 8.84
N LEU A 240 -10.33 -8.04 10.09
CA LEU A 240 -8.92 -8.00 10.43
C LEU A 240 -8.30 -9.41 10.34
N PRO A 241 -6.97 -9.54 10.22
CA PRO A 241 -6.27 -10.82 10.30
C PRO A 241 -6.57 -11.65 11.56
N THR A 242 -7.06 -11.01 12.63
CA THR A 242 -7.52 -11.67 13.86
C THR A 242 -8.87 -12.38 13.71
N GLY A 243 -9.60 -12.15 12.62
CA GLY A 243 -10.94 -12.68 12.37
C GLY A 243 -12.07 -11.72 12.79
N GLU A 244 -11.74 -10.60 13.43
CA GLU A 244 -12.71 -9.59 13.85
C GLU A 244 -13.35 -8.90 12.62
N PRO A 245 -14.68 -8.93 12.45
CA PRO A 245 -15.36 -8.14 11.43
C PRO A 245 -15.33 -6.66 11.82
N VAL A 246 -14.96 -5.80 10.86
CA VAL A 246 -14.82 -4.35 11.08
C VAL A 246 -15.75 -3.51 10.21
N TYR A 247 -16.15 -4.04 9.05
CA TYR A 247 -17.08 -3.36 8.15
C TYR A 247 -17.87 -4.39 7.36
N GLN A 248 -19.15 -4.15 7.14
CA GLN A 248 -19.99 -4.97 6.29
C GLN A 248 -21.05 -4.10 5.65
N ASP A 249 -21.20 -4.24 4.34
CA ASP A 249 -22.19 -3.49 3.57
C ASP A 249 -22.63 -4.31 2.34
N ASN A 250 -23.94 -4.31 2.09
CA ASN A 250 -24.59 -5.12 1.06
C ASN A 250 -24.46 -4.49 -0.33
N ASP A 251 -24.18 -3.20 -0.36
CA ASP A 251 -24.07 -2.42 -1.59
C ASP A 251 -22.60 -2.25 -2.02
N VAL A 252 -21.66 -2.98 -1.40
CA VAL A 252 -20.27 -3.02 -1.86
C VAL A 252 -20.19 -3.81 -3.16
N ALA A 253 -19.81 -3.13 -4.25
CA ALA A 253 -19.53 -3.78 -5.53
C ALA A 253 -18.19 -4.51 -5.49
N THR A 254 -17.14 -3.82 -5.03
CA THR A 254 -15.78 -4.35 -4.92
C THR A 254 -15.02 -3.67 -3.79
N VAL A 255 -14.10 -4.40 -3.19
CA VAL A 255 -13.04 -3.84 -2.34
C VAL A 255 -11.79 -3.79 -3.19
N ASP A 256 -11.29 -2.58 -3.47
CA ASP A 256 -10.37 -2.32 -4.58
C ASP A 256 -8.91 -2.40 -4.15
N ALA A 257 -8.56 -1.84 -2.99
CA ALA A 257 -7.21 -1.78 -2.44
C ALA A 257 -7.19 -1.55 -0.92
N GLU A 258 -6.12 -1.99 -0.26
CA GLU A 258 -5.63 -1.42 0.98
C GLU A 258 -4.57 -0.37 0.63
N LEU A 259 -4.75 0.85 1.11
CA LEU A 259 -3.82 1.96 0.98
C LEU A 259 -3.13 2.15 2.33
N SER A 260 -1.82 2.14 2.36
CA SER A 260 -1.04 2.31 3.58
C SER A 260 0.12 3.29 3.36
N ASP A 261 0.29 4.20 4.31
CA ASP A 261 1.49 5.01 4.43
C ASP A 261 1.77 5.30 5.91
N GLY A 262 2.79 4.61 6.45
CA GLY A 262 3.09 4.64 7.88
C GLY A 262 1.88 4.23 8.74
N PRO A 263 1.40 5.09 9.66
CA PRO A 263 0.28 4.76 10.54
C PRO A 263 -1.09 4.83 9.84
N ASP A 264 -1.19 5.51 8.71
CA ASP A 264 -2.46 5.75 8.03
C ASP A 264 -2.79 4.54 7.14
N LYS A 265 -3.96 3.92 7.37
CA LYS A 265 -4.40 2.70 6.66
C LYS A 265 -5.86 2.81 6.26
N LEU A 266 -6.11 2.83 4.95
CA LEU A 266 -7.45 2.96 4.38
C LEU A 266 -7.77 1.76 3.49
N VAL A 267 -9.04 1.39 3.44
CA VAL A 267 -9.56 0.41 2.47
C VAL A 267 -10.41 1.16 1.45
N GLN A 268 -10.01 1.08 0.18
CA GLN A 268 -10.77 1.63 -0.92
C GLN A 268 -11.89 0.67 -1.32
N ILE A 269 -13.12 1.19 -1.39
CA ILE A 269 -14.34 0.43 -1.63
C ILE A 269 -15.11 1.09 -2.77
N THR A 270 -15.50 0.32 -3.79
CA THR A 270 -16.51 0.75 -4.77
C THR A 270 -17.89 0.29 -4.28
N HIS A 271 -18.83 1.24 -4.22
CA HIS A 271 -20.17 1.10 -3.66
C HIS A 271 -21.24 1.36 -4.72
N TRP A 272 -22.34 0.61 -4.69
CA TRP A 272 -23.54 0.80 -5.49
C TRP A 272 -24.48 1.81 -4.85
N ASP A 273 -24.59 3.01 -5.41
CA ASP A 273 -25.59 3.99 -4.94
C ASP A 273 -26.99 3.72 -5.51
N SER A 274 -27.04 3.10 -6.69
CA SER A 274 -28.27 2.59 -7.30
C SER A 274 -27.94 1.44 -8.24
N HIS A 275 -28.79 0.40 -8.23
CA HIS A 275 -28.68 -0.73 -9.16
C HIS A 275 -29.44 -0.47 -10.48
N ASN A 276 -30.40 0.47 -10.48
CA ASN A 276 -31.20 0.79 -11.66
C ASN A 276 -31.67 2.27 -11.64
N PRO A 277 -31.06 3.17 -12.42
CA PRO A 277 -29.88 2.93 -13.27
C PRO A 277 -28.63 2.63 -12.42
N PRO A 278 -27.64 1.87 -12.94
CA PRO A 278 -26.39 1.62 -12.24
C PRO A 278 -25.63 2.91 -11.94
N VAL A 279 -25.46 3.23 -10.66
CA VAL A 279 -24.67 4.37 -10.17
C VAL A 279 -23.71 3.86 -9.11
N MET A 280 -22.44 4.25 -9.23
CA MET A 280 -21.39 3.86 -8.30
C MET A 280 -20.69 5.08 -7.70
N SER A 281 -20.20 4.88 -6.48
CA SER A 281 -19.28 5.78 -5.80
C SER A 281 -18.10 5.02 -5.20
N THR A 282 -17.07 5.75 -4.81
CA THR A 282 -15.92 5.24 -4.07
C THR A 282 -15.94 5.79 -2.66
N ALA A 283 -15.77 4.91 -1.69
CA ALA A 283 -15.62 5.24 -0.27
C ALA A 283 -14.26 4.74 0.23
N PHE A 284 -13.79 5.33 1.34
CA PHE A 284 -12.54 4.93 1.97
C PHE A 284 -12.83 4.63 3.45
N TYR A 285 -12.59 3.40 3.88
CA TYR A 285 -12.76 2.98 5.26
C TYR A 285 -11.42 3.04 5.99
N ASP A 286 -11.35 3.84 7.06
CA ASP A 286 -10.15 3.95 7.89
C ASP A 286 -10.10 2.79 8.90
N LEU A 287 -9.05 1.97 8.81
CA LEU A 287 -8.88 0.79 9.68
C LEU A 287 -8.55 1.17 11.13
N THR A 288 -7.96 2.34 11.35
CA THR A 288 -7.56 2.83 12.68
C THR A 288 -8.76 3.43 13.41
N SER A 289 -9.49 4.35 12.77
CA SER A 289 -10.67 4.98 13.38
C SER A 289 -11.92 4.12 13.26
N ARG A 290 -11.92 3.10 12.38
CA ARG A 290 -13.05 2.22 12.08
C ARG A 290 -14.27 2.97 11.54
N THR A 291 -14.04 3.98 10.70
CA THR A 291 -15.09 4.82 10.12
C THR A 291 -14.80 5.11 8.65
N LEU A 292 -15.85 5.43 7.88
CA LEU A 292 -15.67 5.98 6.54
C LEU A 292 -15.08 7.40 6.61
N VAL A 293 -14.16 7.69 5.71
CA VAL A 293 -13.58 9.03 5.53
C VAL A 293 -14.65 9.96 4.98
N LYS A 294 -14.80 11.12 5.61
CA LYS A 294 -15.68 12.20 5.16
C LYS A 294 -14.92 13.21 4.31
N PHE A 295 -15.52 13.60 3.19
CA PHE A 295 -15.11 14.67 2.29
C PHE A 295 -16.13 15.81 2.40
N GLY A 296 -15.96 16.67 3.40
CA GLY A 296 -17.00 17.62 3.80
C GLY A 296 -18.20 16.87 4.39
N ASP A 297 -19.38 16.99 3.78
CA ASP A 297 -20.63 16.38 4.26
C ASP A 297 -20.92 14.99 3.67
N THR A 298 -20.08 14.48 2.76
CA THR A 298 -20.26 13.17 2.10
C THR A 298 -19.15 12.19 2.48
N GLU A 299 -19.46 10.91 2.54
CA GLU A 299 -18.51 9.80 2.74
C GLU A 299 -18.06 9.17 1.42
N ARG A 300 -18.56 9.70 0.29
CA ARG A 300 -18.49 9.08 -1.03
C ARG A 300 -18.05 10.07 -2.10
N ILE A 301 -17.20 9.59 -2.99
CA ILE A 301 -16.77 10.29 -4.21
C ILE A 301 -17.44 9.64 -5.41
N SER A 302 -17.96 10.44 -6.35
CA SER A 302 -18.65 9.92 -7.54
C SER A 302 -17.75 9.04 -8.41
N GLY A 303 -18.27 7.88 -8.81
CA GLY A 303 -17.62 6.90 -9.67
C GLY A 303 -16.98 5.73 -8.91
N GLY A 304 -16.96 4.57 -9.55
CA GLY A 304 -16.23 3.37 -9.09
C GLY A 304 -14.89 3.19 -9.80
N GLY A 305 -14.02 2.36 -9.22
CA GLY A 305 -12.73 2.00 -9.79
C GLY A 305 -11.78 3.20 -9.99
N LEU A 306 -11.86 4.21 -9.11
CA LEU A 306 -10.99 5.38 -9.16
C LEU A 306 -9.56 4.98 -8.80
N ALA A 307 -8.56 5.68 -9.33
CA ALA A 307 -7.18 5.51 -8.86
C ALA A 307 -6.99 6.31 -7.57
N ALA A 308 -6.36 5.71 -6.56
CA ALA A 308 -6.09 6.38 -5.30
C ALA A 308 -4.69 6.08 -4.77
N THR A 309 -4.12 7.01 -4.02
CA THR A 309 -2.82 6.84 -3.35
C THR A 309 -2.87 7.58 -2.01
N LEU A 310 -2.33 6.96 -0.97
CA LEU A 310 -2.20 7.55 0.35
C LEU A 310 -0.73 7.93 0.56
N SER A 311 -0.47 9.18 0.96
CA SER A 311 0.88 9.63 1.29
C SER A 311 0.86 10.81 2.26
N ASP A 312 1.69 10.79 3.31
CA ASP A 312 1.82 11.84 4.35
C ASP A 312 0.49 12.25 5.00
N GLY A 313 -0.43 11.29 5.20
CA GLY A 313 -1.77 11.56 5.70
C GLY A 313 -2.66 12.32 4.72
N LYS A 314 -2.33 12.29 3.43
CA LYS A 314 -3.11 12.87 2.35
C LYS A 314 -3.53 11.79 1.35
N LEU A 315 -4.81 11.78 1.03
CA LEU A 315 -5.43 10.86 0.10
C LEU A 315 -5.61 11.54 -1.26
N PHE A 316 -4.83 11.11 -2.24
CA PHE A 316 -5.03 11.48 -3.63
C PHE A 316 -6.06 10.55 -4.27
N VAL A 317 -6.97 11.14 -5.05
CA VAL A 317 -7.97 10.41 -5.85
C VAL A 317 -7.98 10.99 -7.27
N ASP A 318 -7.82 10.14 -8.28
CA ASP A 318 -7.95 10.49 -9.70
C ASP A 318 -9.16 9.79 -10.31
N GLY A 319 -10.19 10.60 -10.61
CA GLY A 319 -11.39 10.15 -11.28
C GLY A 319 -11.32 10.18 -12.80
N ARG A 320 -10.30 10.83 -13.41
CA ARG A 320 -10.22 11.10 -14.85
C ARG A 320 -10.34 9.83 -15.72
N GLY A 321 -9.73 8.74 -15.28
CA GLY A 321 -9.76 7.44 -15.95
C GLY A 321 -11.11 6.70 -15.88
N SER A 322 -12.01 7.10 -14.97
CA SER A 322 -13.31 6.44 -14.80
C SER A 322 -14.37 7.07 -15.70
N ALA A 323 -15.07 6.23 -16.49
CA ALA A 323 -16.09 6.68 -17.44
C ALA A 323 -17.37 7.20 -16.74
N GLY A 324 -17.70 6.64 -15.56
CA GLY A 324 -18.91 6.98 -14.79
C GLY A 324 -18.70 8.02 -13.70
N SER A 325 -17.47 8.53 -13.52
CA SER A 325 -17.14 9.47 -12.45
C SER A 325 -17.46 10.92 -12.83
N GLN A 326 -18.16 11.62 -11.95
CA GLN A 326 -18.30 13.09 -11.97
C GLN A 326 -17.15 13.80 -11.24
N PHE A 327 -16.19 13.03 -10.70
CA PHE A 327 -15.02 13.56 -10.02
C PHE A 327 -13.88 13.78 -11.03
N GLY A 328 -13.19 14.92 -10.90
CA GLY A 328 -11.97 15.19 -11.65
C GLY A 328 -10.81 14.50 -10.95
N TYR A 329 -10.13 15.22 -10.07
CA TYR A 329 -9.14 14.67 -9.15
C TYR A 329 -8.95 15.61 -7.96
N GLY A 330 -8.36 15.12 -6.88
CA GLY A 330 -8.04 15.95 -5.72
C GLY A 330 -7.13 15.27 -4.72
N VAL A 331 -6.60 16.07 -3.80
CA VAL A 331 -5.80 15.63 -2.65
C VAL A 331 -6.52 16.07 -1.38
N TRP A 332 -7.06 15.10 -0.66
CA TRP A 332 -7.75 15.29 0.60
C TRP A 332 -6.78 15.10 1.76
N ASN A 333 -6.65 16.10 2.63
CA ASN A 333 -5.82 16.00 3.81
C ASN A 333 -6.64 15.41 4.98
N LEU A 334 -6.26 14.21 5.42
CA LEU A 334 -7.01 13.47 6.45
C LEU A 334 -6.98 14.17 7.81
N ARG A 335 -5.94 14.97 8.08
CA ARG A 335 -5.75 15.67 9.36
C ARG A 335 -6.52 16.99 9.42
N THR A 336 -6.44 17.79 8.35
CA THR A 336 -7.13 19.09 8.29
C THR A 336 -8.56 18.99 7.78
N GLN A 337 -8.94 17.82 7.24
CA GLN A 337 -10.24 17.56 6.63
C GLN A 337 -10.61 18.62 5.58
N HIS A 338 -9.64 18.95 4.74
CA HIS A 338 -9.79 19.89 3.63
C HIS A 338 -9.13 19.34 2.36
N TRP A 339 -9.60 19.82 1.22
CA TRP A 339 -8.95 19.59 -0.07
C TRP A 339 -7.75 20.53 -0.19
N ASP A 340 -6.53 19.99 -0.15
CA ASP A 340 -5.31 20.74 -0.50
C ASP A 340 -5.28 21.04 -2.01
N LEU A 341 -5.96 20.20 -2.80
CA LEU A 341 -6.23 20.38 -4.21
C LEU A 341 -7.56 19.74 -4.57
N LEU A 342 -8.40 20.42 -5.34
CA LEU A 342 -9.60 19.84 -5.94
C LEU A 342 -9.80 20.43 -7.32
N THR A 343 -9.88 19.57 -8.34
CA THR A 343 -10.17 19.96 -9.72
C THR A 343 -11.44 19.27 -10.18
N ALA A 344 -12.40 20.05 -10.66
CA ALA A 344 -13.68 19.52 -11.16
C ALA A 344 -13.48 18.70 -12.45
N ARG A 345 -14.40 17.78 -12.72
CA ARG A 345 -14.34 16.89 -13.91
C ARG A 345 -14.16 17.65 -15.21
N ASP A 346 -14.94 18.71 -15.42
CA ASP A 346 -14.93 19.48 -16.67
C ASP A 346 -13.65 20.30 -16.86
N GLU A 347 -13.00 20.70 -15.76
CA GLU A 347 -11.70 21.36 -15.79
C GLU A 347 -10.58 20.35 -16.05
N ALA A 348 -10.61 19.23 -15.33
CA ALA A 348 -9.65 18.13 -15.49
C ALA A 348 -9.59 17.60 -16.93
N LYS A 349 -10.73 17.52 -17.63
CA LYS A 349 -10.80 17.10 -19.04
C LYS A 349 -10.15 18.08 -20.02
N LYS A 350 -10.03 19.36 -19.66
CA LYS A 350 -9.42 20.40 -20.52
C LYS A 350 -7.89 20.42 -20.37
N GLN A 351 -7.36 19.81 -19.32
CA GLN A 351 -5.93 19.78 -19.06
C GLN A 351 -5.26 18.69 -19.92
N PRO A 352 -4.12 18.97 -20.57
CA PRO A 352 -3.42 18.02 -21.43
C PRO A 352 -2.59 17.02 -20.58
N ILE A 353 -3.23 16.33 -19.64
CA ILE A 353 -2.57 15.45 -18.66
C ILE A 353 -2.82 13.99 -19.04
N SER A 354 -1.76 13.23 -19.29
CA SER A 354 -1.83 11.79 -19.51
C SER A 354 -1.86 11.01 -18.20
N LYS A 355 -1.09 11.44 -17.19
CA LYS A 355 -0.97 10.73 -15.91
C LYS A 355 -0.74 11.70 -14.76
N LEU A 356 -1.34 11.37 -13.62
CA LEU A 356 -1.09 11.99 -12.33
C LEU A 356 -0.55 10.94 -11.37
N ALA A 357 0.37 11.35 -10.51
CA ALA A 357 0.83 10.56 -9.38
C ALA A 357 1.11 11.50 -8.21
N PHE A 358 0.88 11.00 -7.00
CA PHE A 358 1.00 11.78 -5.78
C PHE A 358 1.94 11.09 -4.81
N PHE A 359 2.88 11.84 -4.26
CA PHE A 359 3.80 11.35 -3.23
C PHE A 359 4.35 12.52 -2.40
N GLY A 360 4.44 12.29 -1.09
CA GLY A 360 4.68 13.34 -0.11
C GLY A 360 3.63 14.43 -0.24
N ASP A 361 4.09 15.67 -0.42
CA ASP A 361 3.26 16.84 -0.72
C ASP A 361 3.27 17.22 -2.21
N HIS A 362 3.70 16.33 -3.11
CA HIS A 362 3.93 16.68 -4.51
C HIS A 362 3.01 15.92 -5.47
N LEU A 363 2.45 16.66 -6.43
CA LEU A 363 1.72 16.11 -7.57
C LEU A 363 2.64 16.07 -8.79
N TYR A 364 2.94 14.86 -9.26
CA TYR A 364 3.74 14.57 -10.44
C TYR A 364 2.82 14.49 -11.64
N ILE A 365 3.02 15.38 -12.60
CA ILE A 365 2.18 15.50 -13.78
C ILE A 365 2.98 15.03 -15.00
N THR A 366 2.43 14.06 -15.73
CA THR A 366 2.85 13.73 -17.08
C THR A 366 1.83 14.29 -18.04
N ASN A 367 2.27 15.13 -18.97
CA ASN A 367 1.41 15.73 -19.96
C ASN A 367 1.29 14.83 -21.21
N SER A 368 0.24 15.02 -21.99
CA SER A 368 -0.01 14.29 -23.24
C SER A 368 1.08 14.50 -24.30
N ALA A 369 1.86 15.58 -24.19
CA ALA A 369 3.02 15.85 -25.06
C ALA A 369 4.32 15.16 -24.58
N GLY A 370 4.27 14.35 -23.52
CA GLY A 370 5.46 13.70 -22.94
C GLY A 370 6.32 14.65 -22.08
N THR A 371 5.82 15.84 -21.74
CA THR A 371 6.49 16.77 -20.82
C THR A 371 6.05 16.51 -19.38
N HIS A 372 6.94 16.81 -18.45
CA HIS A 372 6.73 16.54 -17.02
C HIS A 372 6.67 17.83 -16.21
N SER A 373 5.92 17.85 -15.12
CA SER A 373 5.94 18.95 -14.15
C SER A 373 5.55 18.47 -12.76
N VAL A 374 5.78 19.34 -11.78
CA VAL A 374 5.61 19.02 -10.36
C VAL A 374 4.96 20.19 -9.67
N LEU A 375 3.86 19.94 -8.97
CA LEU A 375 3.27 20.92 -8.05
C LEU A 375 3.62 20.51 -6.63
N ALA A 376 4.09 21.45 -5.81
CA ALA A 376 4.15 21.26 -4.35
C ALA A 376 2.86 21.81 -3.76
N LEU A 377 2.10 20.97 -3.06
CA LEU A 377 0.79 21.33 -2.52
C LEU A 377 0.92 21.98 -1.14
N PRO A 378 0.04 22.95 -0.81
CA PRO A 378 -1.18 23.33 -1.54
C PRO A 378 -0.95 24.35 -2.66
N GLU A 379 0.29 24.77 -2.93
CA GLU A 379 0.57 25.68 -4.03
C GLU A 379 0.28 25.03 -5.39
N THR A 380 -0.21 25.83 -6.34
CA THR A 380 -0.55 25.36 -7.69
C THR A 380 0.49 25.76 -8.74
N ASN A 381 1.53 26.50 -8.33
CA ASN A 381 2.64 26.84 -9.20
C ASN A 381 3.63 25.67 -9.27
N PRO A 382 4.14 25.31 -10.47
CA PRO A 382 5.12 24.26 -10.57
C PRO A 382 6.42 24.60 -9.84
N VAL A 383 6.88 23.69 -8.97
CA VAL A 383 8.20 23.79 -8.33
C VAL A 383 9.30 23.24 -9.23
N ALA A 384 8.95 22.40 -10.21
CA ALA A 384 9.82 21.95 -11.28
C ALA A 384 9.03 21.72 -12.57
N THR A 385 9.67 22.01 -13.71
CA THR A 385 9.10 21.86 -15.06
C THR A 385 9.61 20.61 -15.79
N ASN A 386 10.27 19.70 -15.07
CA ASN A 386 10.67 18.38 -15.55
C ASN A 386 11.01 17.46 -14.36
N TRP A 387 11.06 16.15 -14.61
CA TRP A 387 11.63 15.15 -13.70
C TRP A 387 12.01 13.86 -14.43
N THR A 388 13.00 13.15 -13.89
CA THR A 388 13.47 11.85 -14.39
C THR A 388 13.06 10.69 -13.49
N ASP A 389 12.82 11.00 -12.21
CA ASP A 389 12.55 10.04 -11.16
C ASP A 389 11.24 10.40 -10.46
N ARG A 390 10.42 9.39 -10.17
CA ARG A 390 9.12 9.57 -9.52
C ARG A 390 8.98 8.62 -8.33
N PRO A 391 8.96 9.11 -7.09
CA PRO A 391 8.63 8.30 -5.93
C PRO A 391 7.18 7.85 -5.98
N PHE A 392 6.90 6.68 -5.41
CA PHE A 392 5.56 6.09 -5.42
C PHE A 392 5.24 5.23 -4.18
N GLY A 393 6.18 5.05 -3.26
CA GLY A 393 5.94 4.29 -2.04
C GLY A 393 7.01 4.53 -0.98
N ARG A 394 6.62 4.39 0.29
CA ARG A 394 7.55 4.47 1.42
C ARG A 394 7.92 3.10 1.93
N ILE A 395 9.15 3.02 2.39
CA ILE A 395 9.79 1.91 3.08
C ILE A 395 10.50 2.54 4.28
N SER A 396 10.74 1.81 5.36
CA SER A 396 11.26 2.42 6.60
C SER A 396 12.59 3.17 6.40
N GLY A 397 12.56 4.50 6.25
CA GLY A 397 13.72 5.35 5.95
C GLY A 397 14.19 5.35 4.47
N TRP A 398 13.39 4.78 3.57
CA TRP A 398 13.65 4.70 2.14
C TRP A 398 12.40 5.02 1.32
N THR A 399 12.59 5.55 0.13
CA THR A 399 11.51 5.80 -0.83
C THR A 399 11.68 4.91 -2.05
N LEU A 400 10.62 4.24 -2.46
CA LEU A 400 10.51 3.56 -3.74
C LEU A 400 10.36 4.58 -4.86
N VAL A 401 11.29 4.53 -5.81
CA VAL A 401 11.40 5.49 -6.90
C VAL A 401 11.36 4.78 -8.22
N CYS A 402 10.52 5.26 -9.11
CA CYS A 402 10.52 4.89 -10.50
C CYS A 402 11.50 5.77 -11.27
N SER A 403 12.55 5.18 -11.83
CA SER A 403 13.50 5.87 -12.71
C SER A 403 13.20 5.56 -14.16
N GLY A 404 13.12 6.61 -14.97
CA GLY A 404 12.88 6.50 -16.40
C GLY A 404 11.49 5.97 -16.75
N GLU A 405 10.45 6.75 -16.48
CA GLU A 405 9.10 6.40 -16.93
C GLU A 405 9.00 6.35 -18.47
N THR A 406 8.34 5.34 -19.03
CA THR A 406 8.11 5.26 -20.48
C THR A 406 7.12 6.33 -20.94
N ALA A 407 7.11 6.61 -22.24
CA ALA A 407 6.18 7.58 -22.79
C ALA A 407 4.72 7.14 -22.56
N PRO A 408 3.75 8.09 -22.54
CA PRO A 408 2.34 7.76 -22.35
C PRO A 408 1.80 6.72 -23.34
N GLU A 409 2.29 6.69 -24.59
CA GLU A 409 1.88 5.67 -25.58
C GLU A 409 2.29 4.25 -25.18
N GLN A 410 3.29 4.13 -24.31
CA GLN A 410 3.80 2.89 -23.70
C GLN A 410 3.29 2.72 -22.26
N LYS A 411 2.15 3.32 -21.93
CA LYS A 411 1.45 3.23 -20.63
C LYS A 411 2.16 3.85 -19.42
N GLY A 412 3.28 4.54 -19.60
CA GLY A 412 4.01 5.14 -18.46
C GLY A 412 4.53 4.08 -17.49
N ASP A 413 4.98 2.95 -18.05
CA ASP A 413 5.61 1.85 -17.31
C ASP A 413 6.94 2.31 -16.72
N CYS A 414 7.26 1.76 -15.55
CA CYS A 414 8.52 2.05 -14.90
C CYS A 414 9.65 1.22 -15.49
N ARG A 415 10.72 1.87 -16.00
CA ARG A 415 11.89 1.13 -16.50
C ARG A 415 12.69 0.49 -15.37
N GLU A 416 12.97 1.26 -14.33
CA GLU A 416 13.76 0.80 -13.19
C GLU A 416 13.13 1.25 -11.88
N ILE A 417 13.11 0.34 -10.90
CA ILE A 417 12.59 0.64 -9.56
C ILE A 417 13.76 0.63 -8.61
N LEU A 418 14.02 1.79 -8.02
CA LEU A 418 15.12 2.06 -7.12
C LEU A 418 14.59 2.26 -5.70
N LEU A 419 15.43 2.01 -4.71
CA LEU A 419 15.21 2.49 -3.34
C LEU A 419 16.17 3.62 -3.08
N VAL A 420 15.64 4.80 -2.79
CA VAL A 420 16.43 5.99 -2.50
C VAL A 420 16.34 6.28 -1.01
N ARG A 421 17.47 6.52 -0.36
CA ARG A 421 17.48 6.81 1.08
C ARG A 421 16.85 8.18 1.35
N ASP A 422 15.99 8.22 2.36
CA ASP A 422 15.39 9.47 2.79
C ASP A 422 16.44 10.37 3.46
N THR A 423 16.26 11.69 3.30
CA THR A 423 17.02 12.72 3.99
C THR A 423 16.06 13.47 4.92
N ASP A 424 16.41 13.57 6.20
CA ASP A 424 15.54 14.16 7.24
C ASP A 424 14.12 13.55 7.26
N GLY A 425 14.03 12.24 6.99
CA GLY A 425 12.78 11.48 6.99
C GLY A 425 11.89 11.72 5.77
N ARG A 426 12.41 12.35 4.71
CA ARG A 426 11.67 12.59 3.47
C ARG A 426 12.50 12.21 2.25
N TYR A 427 11.81 11.87 1.17
CA TYR A 427 12.44 11.73 -0.13
C TYR A 427 13.13 13.06 -0.51
N PRO A 428 14.44 13.06 -0.81
CA PRO A 428 15.18 14.29 -1.11
C PRO A 428 14.78 14.97 -2.42
N GLY A 429 13.99 14.29 -3.26
CA GLY A 429 13.55 14.79 -4.56
C GLY A 429 14.63 14.66 -5.64
N PRO A 430 14.24 14.56 -6.93
CA PRO A 430 15.15 14.76 -8.06
C PRO A 430 15.10 16.22 -8.57
N TRP A 431 14.55 17.16 -7.79
CA TRP A 431 13.95 18.40 -8.30
C TRP A 431 14.92 19.55 -8.62
N PHE A 432 16.06 19.26 -9.25
CA PHE A 432 17.02 20.28 -9.68
C PHE A 432 17.33 20.18 -11.17
#